data_AF-A0A922ZKI9-F1
#
_entry.id   AF-A0A922ZKI9-F1
#
_cell.length_a   1.000
_cell.length_b   1.000
_cell.length_c   1.000
_cell.angle_alpha   90.00
_cell.angle_beta   90.00
_cell.angle_gamma   90.00
#
_symmetry.space_group_name_H-M   'P 1'
#
loop_
_entity.id
_entity.type
_entity.pdbx_description
1 polymer ?
#
loop_
_entity_poly.entity_id
_entity_poly.type
_entity_poly.pdbx_seq_one_letter_code
_entity_poly.pdbx_strand_id
1 'polypeptide(L)'
;MSVSNSKKKGFTLVEILIVLAVISLVILIGVSSYGVVRKKVKLDIAVNYLQSTIVEARDKTRAGYYQENDSKIADATSLCFGFIVKEGEFVTPLTANYDRLKQEGSQCDIQNAKQLLLIDKEKDIVVKDLLFYGNDIGEEMQIFFAPPDGNIEFEKPAVVQGNPELRIVIGYPDSDEDLNKREVIFNVLTGSVYSQTFVQNE
;
A
#
# COMPACT_ATOMS: atom_id res chain seq x y z
N MET A 1 3.13 -71.13 -29.99
CA MET A 1 3.19 -69.90 -29.17
C MET A 1 1.76 -69.51 -28.81
N SER A 2 1.35 -69.72 -27.56
CA SER A 2 0.01 -69.38 -27.08
C SER A 2 -0.02 -67.91 -26.65
N VAL A 3 -0.74 -67.07 -27.38
CA VAL A 3 -0.96 -65.66 -27.02
C VAL A 3 -2.11 -65.65 -26.00
N SER A 4 -1.75 -65.48 -24.73
CA SER A 4 -2.70 -65.24 -23.64
C SER A 4 -3.39 -63.89 -23.85
N ASN A 5 -4.62 -63.91 -24.35
CA ASN A 5 -5.51 -62.76 -24.37
C ASN A 5 -5.99 -62.47 -22.94
N SER A 6 -5.21 -61.67 -22.19
CA SER A 6 -5.68 -61.06 -20.96
C SER A 6 -6.80 -60.07 -21.31
N LYS A 7 -8.05 -60.42 -20.94
CA LYS A 7 -9.18 -59.50 -21.07
C LYS A 7 -8.89 -58.27 -20.23
N LYS A 8 -8.42 -57.19 -20.85
CA LYS A 8 -8.31 -55.89 -20.20
C LYS A 8 -9.73 -55.46 -19.81
N LYS A 9 -10.00 -55.40 -18.50
CA LYS A 9 -11.27 -54.87 -17.99
C LYS A 9 -11.31 -53.38 -18.35
N GLY A 10 -12.18 -53.02 -19.27
CA GLY A 10 -12.43 -51.62 -19.61
C GLY A 10 -13.17 -50.91 -18.49
N PHE A 11 -12.98 -49.61 -18.38
CA PHE A 11 -13.75 -48.75 -17.48
C PHE A 11 -15.24 -48.86 -17.81
N THR A 12 -16.07 -49.03 -16.79
CA THR A 12 -17.52 -49.03 -17.01
C THR A 12 -18.05 -47.61 -17.13
N LEU A 13 -19.17 -47.42 -17.84
CA LEU A 13 -19.77 -46.10 -18.03
C LEU A 13 -20.14 -45.43 -16.70
N VAL A 14 -20.60 -46.22 -15.73
CA VAL A 14 -20.92 -45.76 -14.37
C VAL A 14 -19.66 -45.25 -13.66
N GLU A 15 -18.54 -45.93 -13.82
CA GLU A 15 -17.26 -45.56 -13.20
C GLU A 15 -16.72 -44.25 -13.76
N ILE A 16 -16.92 -43.99 -15.07
CA ILE A 16 -16.59 -42.70 -15.69
C ILE A 16 -17.47 -41.57 -15.10
N LEU A 17 -18.77 -41.80 -14.92
CA LEU A 17 -19.66 -40.79 -14.33
C LEU A 17 -19.27 -40.44 -12.89
N ILE A 18 -18.90 -41.44 -12.08
CA ILE A 18 -18.45 -41.22 -10.70
C ILE A 18 -17.14 -40.40 -10.69
N VAL A 19 -16.17 -40.75 -11.55
CA VAL A 19 -14.91 -40.00 -11.65
C VAL A 19 -15.14 -38.55 -12.03
N LEU A 20 -16.01 -38.29 -13.02
CA LEU A 20 -16.36 -36.92 -13.40
C LEU A 20 -17.01 -36.14 -12.26
N ALA A 21 -17.95 -36.76 -11.52
CA ALA A 21 -18.59 -36.13 -10.37
C ALA A 21 -17.57 -35.75 -9.28
N VAL A 22 -16.62 -36.64 -8.97
CA VAL A 22 -15.55 -36.37 -7.99
C VAL A 22 -14.62 -35.26 -8.47
N ILE A 23 -14.21 -35.27 -9.75
CA ILE A 23 -13.35 -34.22 -10.32
C ILE A 23 -14.06 -32.85 -10.25
N SER A 24 -15.34 -32.78 -10.64
CA SER A 24 -16.11 -31.54 -10.56
C SER A 24 -16.20 -31.00 -9.14
N LEU A 25 -16.40 -31.88 -8.15
CA LEU A 25 -16.43 -31.49 -6.73
C LEU A 25 -15.08 -30.91 -6.27
N VAL A 26 -13.97 -31.57 -6.62
CA VAL A 26 -12.62 -31.11 -6.25
C VAL A 26 -12.29 -29.77 -6.89
N ILE A 27 -12.63 -29.58 -8.17
CA ILE A 27 -12.41 -28.31 -8.88
C ILE A 27 -13.20 -27.18 -8.20
N LEU A 28 -14.47 -27.42 -7.83
CA LEU A 28 -15.31 -26.42 -7.17
C LEU A 28 -14.66 -25.90 -5.88
N ILE A 29 -14.18 -26.82 -5.04
CA ILE A 29 -13.52 -26.47 -3.77
C ILE A 29 -12.21 -25.72 -4.04
N GLY A 30 -11.39 -26.20 -4.97
CA GLY A 30 -10.10 -25.59 -5.31
C GLY A 30 -10.19 -24.18 -5.88
N VAL A 31 -11.21 -23.89 -6.69
CA VAL A 31 -11.41 -22.55 -7.28
C VAL A 31 -11.81 -21.54 -6.20
N SER A 32 -12.66 -21.92 -5.25
CA SER A 32 -13.12 -21.02 -4.18
C SER A 32 -11.97 -20.55 -3.27
N SER A 33 -11.05 -21.46 -2.90
CA SER A 33 -9.92 -21.14 -2.04
C SER A 33 -8.86 -20.29 -2.74
N TYR A 34 -8.66 -20.50 -4.06
CA TYR A 34 -7.72 -19.74 -4.86
C TYR A 34 -8.03 -18.24 -4.89
N GLY A 35 -9.33 -17.88 -4.96
CA GLY A 35 -9.77 -16.48 -4.95
C GLY A 35 -9.38 -15.74 -3.67
N VAL A 36 -9.54 -16.38 -2.51
CA VAL A 36 -9.19 -15.80 -1.20
C VAL A 36 -7.68 -15.60 -1.06
N VAL A 37 -6.89 -16.61 -1.45
CA VAL A 37 -5.42 -16.52 -1.39
C VAL A 37 -4.89 -15.42 -2.30
N ARG A 38 -5.41 -15.31 -3.52
CA ARG A 38 -4.98 -14.26 -4.47
C ARG A 38 -5.27 -12.85 -3.93
N LYS A 39 -6.44 -12.65 -3.33
CA LYS A 39 -6.79 -11.37 -2.68
C LYS A 39 -5.82 -11.03 -1.56
N LYS A 40 -5.54 -12.01 -0.69
CA LYS A 40 -4.57 -11.84 0.40
C LYS A 40 -3.18 -11.43 -0.10
N VAL A 41 -2.64 -12.11 -1.11
CA VAL A 41 -1.31 -11.81 -1.66
C VAL A 41 -1.25 -10.41 -2.27
N LYS A 42 -2.26 -10.01 -3.06
CA LYS A 42 -2.34 -8.65 -3.61
C LYS A 42 -2.34 -7.60 -2.51
N LEU A 43 -3.13 -7.81 -1.46
CA LEU A 43 -3.20 -6.91 -0.33
C LEU A 43 -1.86 -6.79 0.41
N ASP A 44 -1.17 -7.92 0.63
CA ASP A 44 0.15 -7.93 1.26
C ASP A 44 1.21 -7.24 0.38
N ILE A 45 1.14 -7.37 -0.95
CA ILE A 45 1.98 -6.63 -1.91
C ILE A 45 1.73 -5.13 -1.80
N ALA A 46 0.47 -4.69 -1.78
CA ALA A 46 0.11 -3.28 -1.66
C ALA A 46 0.57 -2.67 -0.32
N VAL A 47 0.48 -3.42 0.79
CA VAL A 47 1.06 -3.02 2.08
C VAL A 47 2.55 -2.82 1.97
N ASN A 48 3.28 -3.82 1.45
CA ASN A 48 4.74 -3.75 1.32
C ASN A 48 5.17 -2.58 0.41
N TYR A 49 4.41 -2.35 -0.66
CA TYR A 49 4.63 -1.22 -1.56
C TYR A 49 4.44 0.13 -0.84
N LEU A 50 3.36 0.28 -0.08
CA LEU A 50 3.10 1.48 0.71
C LEU A 50 4.23 1.72 1.74
N GLN A 51 4.61 0.69 2.48
CA GLN A 51 5.73 0.77 3.43
C GLN A 51 7.03 1.21 2.75
N SER A 52 7.36 0.56 1.63
CA SER A 52 8.55 0.90 0.86
C SER A 52 8.51 2.33 0.36
N THR A 53 7.35 2.82 -0.08
CA THR A 53 7.18 4.19 -0.58
C THR A 53 7.41 5.23 0.52
N ILE A 54 6.88 4.98 1.72
CA ILE A 54 7.08 5.88 2.88
C ILE A 54 8.56 5.91 3.28
N VAL A 55 9.20 4.73 3.38
CA VAL A 55 10.63 4.62 3.74
C VAL A 55 11.50 5.28 2.67
N GLU A 56 11.23 5.02 1.39
CA GLU A 56 11.97 5.59 0.27
C GLU A 56 11.84 7.11 0.22
N ALA A 57 10.64 7.67 0.42
CA ALA A 57 10.44 9.12 0.46
C ALA A 57 11.26 9.77 1.59
N ARG A 58 11.25 9.17 2.78
CA ARG A 58 12.05 9.62 3.92
C ARG A 58 13.55 9.55 3.62
N ASP A 59 14.03 8.44 3.09
CA ASP A 59 15.45 8.21 2.85
C ASP A 59 15.97 9.09 1.70
N LYS A 60 15.18 9.30 0.63
CA LYS A 60 15.47 10.29 -0.42
C LYS A 60 15.56 11.70 0.14
N THR A 61 14.64 12.08 1.01
CA THR A 61 14.68 13.41 1.64
C THR A 61 15.96 13.58 2.46
N ARG A 62 16.33 12.59 3.26
CA ARG A 62 17.56 12.62 4.10
C ARG A 62 18.84 12.64 3.30
N ALA A 63 18.86 11.95 2.16
CA ALA A 63 19.97 12.02 1.22
C ALA A 63 20.10 13.41 0.56
N GLY A 64 19.09 14.27 0.70
CA GLY A 64 19.12 15.63 0.20
C GLY A 64 19.08 15.69 -1.33
N TYR A 65 18.22 14.90 -1.98
CA TYR A 65 18.08 14.98 -3.43
C TYR A 65 17.68 16.39 -3.87
N TYR A 66 18.22 16.81 -5.01
CA TYR A 66 17.97 18.11 -5.61
C TYR A 66 17.29 17.94 -6.96
N GLN A 67 16.49 18.93 -7.35
CA GLN A 67 16.04 19.01 -8.73
C GLN A 67 17.23 19.38 -9.62
N GLU A 68 17.57 18.53 -10.59
CA GLU A 68 18.50 18.88 -11.66
C GLU A 68 17.80 19.87 -12.61
N ASN A 69 17.70 21.14 -12.19
CA ASN A 69 17.47 22.21 -13.15
C ASN A 69 18.84 22.70 -13.62
N ASP A 70 19.04 22.61 -14.93
CA ASP A 70 20.25 22.89 -15.71
C ASP A 70 21.37 23.69 -15.02
N SER A 71 22.51 23.00 -14.87
CA SER A 71 23.88 23.52 -14.99
C SER A 71 24.58 24.28 -13.86
N LYS A 72 23.94 24.58 -12.70
CA LYS A 72 24.68 25.14 -11.54
C LYS A 72 24.23 24.56 -10.20
N ILE A 73 25.12 23.79 -9.57
CA ILE A 73 24.97 23.23 -8.20
C ILE A 73 24.62 24.30 -7.16
N ALA A 74 24.99 25.56 -7.40
CA ALA A 74 24.72 26.68 -6.49
C ALA A 74 23.22 27.02 -6.36
N ASP A 75 22.40 26.70 -7.37
CA ASP A 75 20.96 26.99 -7.40
C ASP A 75 20.10 25.73 -7.21
N ALA A 76 20.73 24.62 -6.80
CA ALA A 76 20.07 23.34 -6.60
C ALA A 76 19.04 23.46 -5.45
N THR A 77 17.76 23.39 -5.80
CA THR A 77 16.67 23.42 -4.82
C THR A 77 16.52 22.02 -4.24
N SER A 78 16.62 21.90 -2.91
CA SER A 78 16.37 20.64 -2.22
C SER A 78 14.92 20.21 -2.44
N LEU A 79 14.69 18.90 -2.54
CA LEU A 79 13.36 18.34 -2.73
C LEU A 79 12.84 17.76 -1.42
N CYS A 80 11.56 18.00 -1.18
CA CYS A 80 10.75 17.21 -0.28
C CYS A 80 10.14 16.04 -1.05
N PHE A 81 10.05 14.90 -0.37
CA PHE A 81 9.30 13.74 -0.86
C PHE A 81 8.20 13.43 0.12
N GLY A 82 7.06 13.01 -0.40
CA GLY A 82 5.88 12.80 0.41
C GLY A 82 4.90 11.89 -0.27
N PHE A 83 3.70 11.85 0.29
CA PHE A 83 2.59 11.11 -0.28
C PHE A 83 1.26 11.74 0.16
N ILE A 84 0.26 11.60 -0.70
CA ILE A 84 -1.13 11.90 -0.43
C ILE A 84 -1.86 10.60 -0.15
N VAL A 85 -2.58 10.58 0.96
CA VAL A 85 -3.48 9.50 1.36
C VAL A 85 -4.88 10.06 1.23
N LYS A 86 -5.72 9.42 0.43
CA LYS A 86 -7.10 9.82 0.21
C LYS A 86 -8.02 8.62 0.26
N GLU A 87 -9.10 8.71 1.01
CA GLU A 87 -10.09 7.63 1.11
C GLU A 87 -10.68 7.31 -0.27
N GLY A 88 -10.85 6.01 -0.55
CA GLY A 88 -11.29 5.52 -1.85
C GLY A 88 -10.22 5.55 -2.95
N GLU A 89 -9.03 6.09 -2.69
CA GLU A 89 -7.89 6.07 -3.61
C GLU A 89 -6.70 5.35 -2.99
N PHE A 90 -5.78 4.86 -3.82
CA PHE A 90 -4.51 4.33 -3.34
C PHE A 90 -3.52 5.48 -3.11
N VAL A 91 -2.57 5.27 -2.20
CA VAL A 91 -1.57 6.29 -1.82
C VAL A 91 -0.78 6.74 -3.04
N THR A 92 -0.68 8.06 -3.23
CA THR A 92 0.03 8.65 -4.37
C THR A 92 1.29 9.38 -3.89
N PRO A 93 2.49 9.02 -4.39
CA PRO A 93 3.73 9.70 -4.03
C PRO A 93 3.77 11.12 -4.60
N LEU A 94 4.32 12.04 -3.82
CA LEU A 94 4.45 13.46 -4.12
C LEU A 94 5.92 13.89 -4.03
N THR A 95 6.26 14.94 -4.77
CA THR A 95 7.50 15.70 -4.58
C THR A 95 7.20 17.20 -4.56
N ALA A 96 7.88 17.95 -3.71
CA ALA A 96 7.74 19.40 -3.63
C ALA A 96 9.11 20.06 -3.50
N ASN A 97 9.21 21.33 -3.87
CA ASN A 97 10.43 22.10 -3.62
C ASN A 97 10.53 22.46 -2.14
N TYR A 98 11.74 22.43 -1.59
CA TYR A 98 12.00 22.89 -0.23
C TYR A 98 12.43 24.35 -0.25
N ASP A 99 11.66 25.22 0.41
CA ASP A 99 11.96 26.64 0.50
C ASP A 99 12.63 26.96 1.84
N ARG A 100 13.92 27.29 1.79
CA ARG A 100 14.73 27.64 2.96
C ARG A 100 14.53 29.08 3.45
N LEU A 101 13.87 29.93 2.65
CA LEU A 101 13.82 31.37 2.86
C LEU A 101 12.43 31.86 3.31
N LYS A 102 11.46 30.97 3.50
CA LYS A 102 10.16 31.36 4.05
C LYS A 102 10.30 31.93 5.46
N GLN A 103 9.61 33.04 5.69
CA GLN A 103 9.71 33.85 6.92
C GLN A 103 9.25 33.09 8.18
N GLU A 104 8.46 32.03 8.02
CA GLU A 104 7.96 31.17 9.11
C GLU A 104 8.85 29.96 9.39
N GLY A 105 10.00 29.87 8.73
CA GLY A 105 10.90 28.71 8.78
C GLY A 105 10.93 27.94 7.47
N SER A 106 12.01 27.19 7.27
CA SER A 106 12.21 26.35 6.10
C SER A 106 11.11 25.28 6.02
N GLN A 107 10.40 25.18 4.90
CA GLN A 107 9.25 24.28 4.75
C GLN A 107 9.11 23.78 3.30
N CYS A 108 8.43 22.66 3.14
CA CYS A 108 8.05 22.13 1.83
C CYS A 108 7.00 23.02 1.16
N ASP A 109 7.14 23.25 -0.15
CA ASP A 109 6.15 23.98 -0.95
C ASP A 109 5.00 23.07 -1.37
N ILE A 110 4.19 22.68 -0.38
CA ILE A 110 3.11 21.69 -0.51
C ILE A 110 2.11 22.08 -1.61
N GLN A 111 1.81 23.38 -1.76
CA GLN A 111 0.84 23.87 -2.75
C GLN A 111 1.26 23.60 -4.20
N ASN A 112 2.57 23.48 -4.46
CA ASN A 112 3.14 23.22 -5.78
C ASN A 112 3.69 21.79 -5.88
N ALA A 113 3.24 20.88 -5.02
CA ALA A 113 3.66 19.49 -5.07
C ALA A 113 3.25 18.82 -6.39
N LYS A 114 4.18 18.06 -6.96
CA LYS A 114 3.98 17.28 -8.18
C LYS A 114 3.73 15.82 -7.81
N GLN A 115 2.68 15.24 -8.38
CA GLN A 115 2.43 13.81 -8.28
C GLN A 115 3.47 13.06 -9.11
N LEU A 116 4.07 12.04 -8.50
CA LEU A 116 4.95 11.12 -9.21
C LEU A 116 4.08 10.04 -9.88
N LEU A 117 4.40 9.73 -11.14
CA LEU A 117 3.70 8.68 -11.89
C LEU A 117 3.94 7.32 -11.21
N LEU A 118 2.85 6.72 -10.73
CA LEU A 118 2.83 5.33 -10.29
C LEU A 118 2.83 4.43 -11.52
N ILE A 119 3.87 3.60 -11.66
CA ILE A 119 4.05 2.71 -12.82
C ILE A 119 3.02 1.56 -12.81
N ASP A 120 2.42 1.24 -11.67
CA ASP A 120 1.28 0.31 -11.56
C ASP A 120 0.36 0.78 -10.43
N LYS A 121 -0.77 1.41 -10.77
CA LYS A 121 -1.84 1.62 -9.78
C LYS A 121 -2.56 0.29 -9.59
N GLU A 122 -2.47 -0.29 -8.40
CA GLU A 122 -3.27 -1.45 -8.04
C GLU A 122 -4.72 -1.00 -7.82
N LYS A 123 -5.48 -0.88 -8.92
CA LYS A 123 -6.84 -0.30 -8.96
C LYS A 123 -7.86 -1.05 -8.08
N ASP A 124 -7.53 -2.26 -7.66
CA ASP A 124 -8.41 -3.09 -6.85
C ASP A 124 -8.27 -2.79 -5.35
N ILE A 125 -7.29 -1.99 -4.92
CA ILE A 125 -7.01 -1.70 -3.51
C ILE A 125 -7.09 -0.20 -3.27
N VAL A 126 -7.83 0.18 -2.24
CA VAL A 126 -8.08 1.57 -1.87
C VAL A 126 -7.79 1.78 -0.39
N VAL A 127 -7.52 3.02 0.00
CA VAL A 127 -7.58 3.44 1.40
C VAL A 127 -9.04 3.38 1.83
N LYS A 128 -9.30 2.65 2.91
CA LYS A 128 -10.63 2.47 3.50
C LYS A 128 -10.88 3.45 4.61
N ASP A 129 -9.92 3.58 5.53
CA ASP A 129 -10.02 4.46 6.68
C ASP A 129 -8.66 5.13 6.89
N LEU A 130 -8.71 6.40 7.32
CA LEU A 130 -7.54 7.18 7.67
C LEU A 130 -7.65 7.68 9.11
N LEU A 131 -6.87 7.09 10.02
CA LEU A 131 -6.97 7.39 11.45
C LEU A 131 -5.66 7.98 11.97
N PHE A 132 -5.76 9.08 12.72
CA PHE A 132 -4.63 9.69 13.43
C PHE A 132 -5.00 9.83 14.90
N TYR A 133 -4.19 9.25 15.79
CA TYR A 133 -4.55 9.08 17.21
C TYR A 133 -5.90 8.34 17.42
N GLY A 134 -6.28 7.48 16.47
CA GLY A 134 -7.59 6.80 16.50
C GLY A 134 -8.79 7.69 16.14
N ASN A 135 -8.55 8.95 15.78
CA ASN A 135 -9.59 9.83 15.24
C ASN A 135 -9.52 9.85 13.72
N ASP A 136 -10.68 9.87 13.08
CA ASP A 136 -10.81 10.15 11.66
C ASP A 136 -10.29 11.58 11.38
N ILE A 137 -9.37 11.69 10.44
CA ILE A 137 -8.73 12.96 10.03
C ILE A 137 -9.27 13.51 8.72
N GLY A 138 -10.34 12.90 8.18
CA GLY A 138 -11.04 13.30 6.98
C GLY A 138 -10.56 12.57 5.73
N GLU A 139 -11.13 12.99 4.60
CA GLU A 139 -11.00 12.28 3.31
C GLU A 139 -9.59 12.31 2.72
N GLU A 140 -8.74 13.26 3.10
CA GLU A 140 -7.42 13.48 2.50
C GLU A 140 -6.39 14.03 3.49
N MET A 141 -5.19 13.46 3.45
CA MET A 141 -4.01 13.96 4.16
C MET A 141 -2.77 13.93 3.24
N GLN A 142 -2.02 15.02 3.25
CA GLN A 142 -0.72 15.13 2.60
C GLN A 142 0.39 15.15 3.63
N ILE A 143 1.41 14.32 3.41
CA ILE A 143 2.52 14.12 4.33
C ILE A 143 3.81 14.29 3.54
N PHE A 144 4.69 15.17 4.02
CA PHE A 144 5.99 15.41 3.42
C PHE A 144 7.10 15.16 4.42
N PHE A 145 8.22 14.67 3.91
CA PHE A 145 9.49 14.66 4.61
C PHE A 145 10.30 15.86 4.14
N ALA A 146 10.76 16.67 5.09
CA ALA A 146 11.58 17.84 4.87
C ALA A 146 13.07 17.55 5.12
N PRO A 147 13.97 17.98 4.22
CA PRO A 147 15.41 17.85 4.43
C PRO A 147 15.91 18.81 5.52
N PRO A 148 17.09 18.57 6.12
CA PRO A 148 17.97 17.41 5.90
C PRO A 148 17.59 16.19 6.74
N ASP A 149 16.81 16.37 7.80
CA ASP A 149 16.60 15.35 8.83
C ASP A 149 15.50 14.34 8.46
N GLY A 150 14.70 14.65 7.43
CA GLY A 150 13.49 13.91 7.10
C GLY A 150 12.39 14.16 8.14
N ASN A 151 12.34 15.37 8.69
CA ASN A 151 11.27 15.77 9.62
C ASN A 151 9.95 15.77 8.86
N ILE A 152 8.87 15.37 9.52
CA ILE A 152 7.58 15.24 8.87
C ILE A 152 6.82 16.55 8.97
N GLU A 153 6.36 17.03 7.83
CA GLU A 153 5.51 18.21 7.68
C GLU A 153 4.13 17.79 7.16
N PHE A 154 3.09 18.41 7.71
CA PHE A 154 1.70 18.20 7.32
C PHE A 154 1.14 19.50 6.74
N GLU A 155 0.29 19.40 5.72
CA GLU A 155 -0.39 20.58 5.17
C GLU A 155 -1.34 21.24 6.18
N LYS A 156 -2.02 20.42 6.99
CA LYS A 156 -2.91 20.88 8.05
C LYS A 156 -2.29 20.49 9.39
N PRO A 157 -2.13 21.45 10.33
CA PRO A 157 -1.62 21.14 11.65
C PRO A 157 -2.62 20.23 12.37
N ALA A 158 -2.37 18.93 12.36
CA ALA A 158 -3.06 18.03 13.26
C ALA A 158 -2.60 18.38 14.67
N VAL A 159 -3.53 18.62 15.59
CA VAL A 159 -3.20 18.85 16.99
C VAL A 159 -2.64 17.54 17.55
N VAL A 160 -1.32 17.43 17.58
CA VAL A 160 -0.59 16.28 18.10
C VAL A 160 -0.58 16.35 19.63
N GLN A 161 -1.63 15.84 20.27
CA GLN A 161 -1.60 15.48 21.68
C GLN A 161 -1.85 13.98 21.81
N GLY A 162 -0.79 13.17 21.93
CA GLY A 162 -0.91 11.73 22.20
C GLY A 162 0.11 10.85 21.48
N ASN A 163 -0.30 9.60 21.18
CA ASN A 163 0.48 8.60 20.44
C ASN A 163 0.57 8.91 18.92
N PRO A 164 1.75 9.28 18.39
CA PRO A 164 1.93 9.87 17.06
C PRO A 164 1.84 8.86 15.92
N GLU A 165 0.81 8.04 15.93
CA GLU A 165 0.59 6.98 14.96
C GLU A 165 -0.50 7.40 13.99
N LEU A 166 -0.11 7.47 12.72
CA LEU A 166 -0.99 7.46 11.58
C LEU A 166 -1.26 6.02 11.19
N ARG A 167 -2.54 5.67 11.11
CA ARG A 167 -3.02 4.36 10.70
C ARG A 167 -3.72 4.52 9.37
N ILE A 168 -3.18 3.88 8.36
CA ILE A 168 -3.73 3.83 7.01
C ILE A 168 -4.30 2.44 6.82
N VAL A 169 -5.63 2.33 6.80
CA VAL A 169 -6.31 1.07 6.55
C VAL A 169 -6.52 0.95 5.04
N ILE A 170 -6.00 -0.11 4.44
CA ILE A 170 -6.18 -0.40 3.02
C ILE A 170 -6.97 -1.70 2.84
N GLY A 171 -7.77 -1.77 1.78
CA GLY A 171 -8.60 -2.93 1.47
C GLY A 171 -9.24 -2.85 0.09
N TYR A 172 -10.06 -3.85 -0.23
CA TYR A 172 -10.83 -3.87 -1.48
C TYR A 172 -12.05 -2.93 -1.36
N PRO A 173 -12.38 -2.14 -2.40
CA PRO A 173 -13.47 -1.16 -2.34
C PRO A 173 -14.82 -1.79 -1.97
N ASP A 174 -15.12 -2.98 -2.50
CA ASP A 174 -16.41 -3.67 -2.28
C ASP A 174 -16.41 -4.66 -1.12
N SER A 175 -15.39 -4.63 -0.25
CA SER A 175 -15.27 -5.58 0.87
C SER A 175 -15.15 -4.86 2.21
N ASP A 176 -16.08 -5.19 3.10
CA ASP A 176 -16.05 -4.75 4.51
C ASP A 176 -15.49 -5.82 5.44
N GLU A 177 -15.23 -7.03 4.93
CA GLU A 177 -14.66 -8.11 5.72
C GLU A 177 -13.23 -7.80 6.16
N ASP A 178 -12.94 -7.97 7.45
CA ASP A 178 -11.64 -7.64 8.04
C ASP A 178 -10.48 -8.47 7.48
N LEU A 179 -10.76 -9.70 7.02
CA LEU A 179 -9.77 -10.55 6.34
C LEU A 179 -9.20 -9.88 5.07
N ASN A 180 -9.97 -8.96 4.49
CA ASN A 180 -9.65 -8.20 3.28
C ASN A 180 -9.13 -6.77 3.58
N LYS A 181 -8.74 -6.51 4.84
CA LYS A 181 -8.14 -5.26 5.28
C LYS A 181 -6.72 -5.48 5.82
N ARG A 182 -5.89 -4.45 5.66
CA ARG A 182 -4.58 -4.34 6.31
C ARG A 182 -4.40 -2.95 6.85
N GLU A 183 -3.67 -2.87 7.94
CA GLU A 183 -3.34 -1.60 8.56
C GLU A 183 -1.83 -1.36 8.42
N VAL A 184 -1.49 -0.19 7.88
CA VAL A 184 -0.13 0.33 7.88
C VAL A 184 -0.05 1.41 8.93
N ILE A 185 0.84 1.21 9.90
CA ILE A 185 1.04 2.14 11.01
C ILE A 185 2.34 2.88 10.77
N PHE A 186 2.24 4.19 10.73
CA PHE A 186 3.33 5.12 10.53
C PHE A 186 3.45 6.01 11.75
N ASN A 187 4.57 5.88 12.46
CA ASN A 187 4.86 6.73 13.60
C ASN A 187 5.49 8.03 13.11
N VAL A 188 4.76 9.14 13.23
CA VAL A 188 5.13 10.43 12.64
C VAL A 188 6.23 11.18 13.39
N LEU A 189 6.66 10.70 14.57
CA LEU A 189 7.82 11.28 15.26
C LEU A 189 9.11 10.55 14.89
N THR A 190 9.04 9.22 14.79
CA THR A 190 10.22 8.38 14.53
C THR A 190 10.43 8.10 13.05
N GLY A 191 9.39 8.30 12.24
CA GLY A 191 9.34 7.89 10.84
C GLY A 191 9.36 6.36 10.67
N SER A 192 9.10 5.59 11.73
CA SER A 192 9.02 4.13 11.64
C SER A 192 7.70 3.69 11.01
N VAL A 193 7.76 2.65 10.19
CA VAL A 193 6.61 2.10 9.47
C VAL A 193 6.54 0.61 9.76
N TYR A 194 5.36 0.12 10.11
CA TYR A 194 5.08 -1.29 10.29
C TYR A 194 3.66 -1.61 9.83
N SER A 195 3.34 -2.88 9.68
CA SER A 195 2.00 -3.32 9.24
C SER A 195 1.51 -4.41 10.16
N GLN A 196 0.20 -4.45 10.32
CA GLN A 196 -0.48 -5.50 11.05
C GLN A 196 -1.65 -6.03 10.24
N THR A 197 -1.90 -7.33 10.40
CA THR A 197 -3.18 -7.90 9.96
C THR A 197 -4.23 -7.38 10.91
N PHE A 198 -5.38 -6.93 10.39
CA PHE A 198 -6.48 -6.52 11.23
C PHE A 198 -6.94 -7.73 12.04
N VAL A 199 -6.73 -7.69 13.36
CA VAL A 199 -7.24 -8.68 14.30
C VAL A 199 -8.31 -7.95 15.10
N GLN A 200 -9.57 -8.34 14.95
CA GLN A 200 -10.60 -7.83 15.87
C GLN A 200 -10.18 -8.21 17.30
N ASN A 201 -10.04 -7.21 18.16
CA ASN A 201 -10.11 -7.46 19.58
C ASN A 201 -11.59 -7.78 19.86
N GLU A 202 -11.91 -9.06 19.98
CA GLU A 202 -13.20 -9.53 20.52
C GLU A 202 -13.44 -9.01 21.95
#